data_AF-A0A843SXJ9-F1
#
_entry.id   AF-A0A843SXJ9-F1
#
_cell.length_a   1.000
_cell.length_b   1.000
_cell.length_c   1.000
_cell.angle_alpha   90.00
_cell.angle_beta   90.00
_cell.angle_gamma   90.00
#
_symmetry.space_group_name_H-M   'P 1'
#
loop_
_entity.id
_entity.type
_entity.pdbx_description
1 polymer ?
#
loop_
_entity_poly.entity_id
_entity_poly.type
_entity_poly.pdbx_seq_one_letter_code
_entity_poly.pdbx_strand_id
1 'polypeptide(L)'
;MKGWWPRGGRNLKHPGRSGHGASFTNLGNAGGGGWQLVMLYLVLPGVLVGPPTMAMGAGFPLLQKVVLTDIDQVGRRVGFVLIANIVGSTVGTLATGWAALNVLGSSVSLVLITALSGLFMIAAATLAGAGANWRRQVPLACGGLAIVGVIAARIPDGPTLWARLRGAPVEWVVSSEDASGLSLLKTEAGNLGARTMVFVNGIGQSWIPFGNVHSSSGRFRHSYTPTRGEPPSSALDPAIRCTRSPAASSCRA
;
A
#
# COMPACT_ATOMS: atom_id res chain seq x y z
N MET A 1 -16.12 25.23 54.29
CA MET A 1 -17.08 24.19 53.81
C MET A 1 -16.27 23.18 52.98
N LYS A 2 -15.53 22.24 53.58
CA LYS A 2 -15.90 20.84 53.91
C LYS A 2 -16.56 20.05 52.75
N GLY A 3 -15.71 19.36 51.98
CA GLY A 3 -15.76 17.93 51.63
C GLY A 3 -17.02 17.32 51.00
N TRP A 4 -16.92 16.90 49.73
CA TRP A 4 -17.81 15.91 49.09
C TRP A 4 -17.05 14.98 48.11
N TRP A 5 -16.02 14.28 48.61
CA TRP A 5 -15.50 13.10 47.89
C TRP A 5 -15.39 11.92 48.85
N PRO A 6 -16.16 10.83 48.66
CA PRO A 6 -15.98 9.63 49.44
C PRO A 6 -14.66 8.97 49.00
N ARG A 7 -13.65 9.00 49.87
CA ARG A 7 -12.52 8.08 49.80
C ARG A 7 -13.01 6.69 50.20
N GLY A 8 -13.32 5.86 49.21
CA GLY A 8 -13.66 4.45 49.39
C GLY A 8 -12.82 3.60 48.44
N GLY A 9 -11.67 3.12 48.91
CA GLY A 9 -10.84 2.17 48.19
C GLY A 9 -11.53 0.81 48.12
N ARG A 10 -11.76 0.31 46.89
CA ARG A 10 -11.86 -1.12 46.60
C ARG A 10 -11.16 -1.40 45.28
N ASN A 11 -10.05 -2.11 45.39
CA ASN A 11 -9.32 -2.74 44.28
C ASN A 11 -10.26 -3.70 43.53
N LEU A 12 -10.83 -3.24 42.42
CA LEU A 12 -11.44 -4.13 41.43
C LEU A 12 -10.34 -4.58 40.47
N LYS A 13 -9.67 -5.68 40.84
CA LYS A 13 -8.86 -6.49 39.92
C LYS A 13 -9.78 -6.92 38.77
N HIS A 14 -9.62 -6.33 37.59
CA HIS A 14 -10.16 -6.89 36.35
C HIS A 14 -9.34 -8.14 35.99
N PRO A 15 -9.93 -9.36 36.00
CA PRO A 15 -9.23 -10.54 35.55
C PRO A 15 -9.38 -10.66 34.02
N GLY A 16 -8.27 -10.95 33.32
CA GLY A 16 -8.32 -11.49 31.97
C GLY A 16 -8.22 -10.47 30.82
N ARG A 17 -7.09 -9.77 30.70
CA ARG A 17 -6.63 -9.22 29.41
C ARG A 17 -5.41 -10.04 28.96
N SER A 18 -5.69 -11.23 28.42
CA SER A 18 -4.69 -12.14 27.82
C SER A 18 -4.75 -12.01 26.29
N GLY A 19 -3.61 -11.64 25.68
CA GLY A 19 -3.29 -11.71 24.24
C GLY A 19 -4.19 -10.85 23.33
N HIS A 20 -3.73 -9.83 22.60
CA HIS A 20 -2.69 -9.87 21.58
C HIS A 20 -2.18 -8.43 21.36
N GLY A 21 -1.49 -7.90 22.36
CA GLY A 21 -0.67 -6.69 22.22
C GLY A 21 0.78 -7.11 22.06
N ALA A 22 1.11 -7.82 20.98
CA ALA A 22 2.49 -8.19 20.69
C ALA A 22 3.29 -6.93 20.35
N SER A 23 4.00 -6.44 21.37
CA SER A 23 5.41 -6.04 21.27
C SER A 23 5.77 -4.82 20.43
N PHE A 24 5.34 -3.63 20.86
CA PHE A 24 6.10 -2.39 20.59
C PHE A 24 6.78 -1.82 21.84
N THR A 25 6.25 -2.10 23.03
CA THR A 25 6.74 -1.55 24.31
C THR A 25 7.78 -2.41 25.03
N ASN A 26 8.11 -3.61 24.53
CA ASN A 26 9.10 -4.52 25.13
C ASN A 26 10.41 -4.65 24.32
N LEU A 27 10.70 -3.70 23.42
CA LEU A 27 11.97 -3.65 22.70
C LEU A 27 13.10 -2.95 23.49
N GLY A 28 12.78 -2.32 24.63
CA GLY A 28 13.75 -1.57 25.43
C GLY A 28 14.38 -2.32 26.61
N ASN A 29 13.86 -3.50 27.01
CA ASN A 29 14.22 -4.10 28.32
C ASN A 29 14.78 -5.53 28.25
N ALA A 30 15.13 -6.02 27.06
CA ALA A 30 16.06 -7.13 26.90
C ALA A 30 17.27 -6.56 26.16
N GLY A 31 18.50 -6.88 26.58
CA GLY A 31 19.76 -6.32 26.07
C GLY A 31 20.07 -6.51 24.57
N GLY A 32 19.06 -6.66 23.71
CA GLY A 32 19.13 -6.69 22.25
C GLY A 32 18.35 -5.56 21.53
N GLY A 33 17.72 -4.62 22.25
CA GLY A 33 16.90 -3.56 21.64
C GLY A 33 17.65 -2.72 20.58
N GLY A 34 18.90 -2.35 20.85
CA GLY A 34 19.72 -1.60 19.90
C GLY A 34 20.05 -2.40 18.64
N TRP A 35 20.37 -3.69 18.77
CA TRP A 35 20.71 -4.53 17.64
C TRP A 35 19.52 -4.74 16.69
N GLN A 36 18.32 -4.96 17.22
CA GLN A 36 17.10 -5.03 16.41
C GLN A 36 16.86 -3.74 15.62
N LEU A 37 17.11 -2.58 16.23
CA LEU A 37 17.00 -1.29 15.53
C LEU A 37 18.05 -1.18 14.41
N VAL A 38 19.30 -1.55 14.67
CA VAL A 38 20.35 -1.53 13.63
C VAL A 38 20.01 -2.49 12.49
N MET A 39 19.54 -3.71 12.78
CA MET A 39 19.15 -4.67 11.75
C MET A 39 17.98 -4.15 10.90
N LEU A 40 16.93 -3.63 11.55
CA LEU A 40 15.70 -3.20 10.88
C LEU A 40 15.88 -1.89 10.10
N TYR A 41 16.62 -0.93 10.64
CA TYR A 41 16.73 0.41 10.07
C TYR A 41 18.00 0.65 9.25
N LEU A 42 19.09 -0.10 9.48
CA LEU A 42 20.35 0.12 8.77
C LEU A 42 20.69 -1.04 7.83
N VAL A 43 20.76 -2.27 8.34
CA VAL A 43 21.26 -3.41 7.55
C VAL A 43 20.27 -3.86 6.50
N LEU A 44 19.00 -4.09 6.88
CA LEU A 44 18.00 -4.58 5.94
C LEU A 44 17.76 -3.60 4.77
N PRO A 45 17.54 -2.29 4.99
CA PRO A 45 17.42 -1.34 3.89
C PRO A 45 18.74 -1.18 3.13
N GLY A 46 19.89 -1.20 3.81
CA GLY A 46 21.21 -1.10 3.18
C GLY A 46 21.47 -2.22 2.17
N VAL A 47 21.12 -3.46 2.52
CA VAL A 47 21.29 -4.61 1.59
C VAL A 47 20.23 -4.60 0.49
N LEU A 48 18.99 -4.19 0.79
CA LEU A 48 17.89 -4.22 -0.18
C LEU A 48 17.95 -3.06 -1.19
N VAL A 49 18.31 -1.86 -0.73
CA VAL A 49 18.25 -0.60 -1.49
C VAL A 49 19.66 -0.11 -1.87
N GLY A 50 20.70 -0.46 -1.11
CA GLY A 50 22.07 -0.04 -1.39
C GLY A 50 22.59 -0.46 -2.76
N PRO A 51 22.53 -1.74 -3.16
CA PRO A 51 23.00 -2.17 -4.48
C PRO A 51 22.33 -1.44 -5.66
N PRO A 52 20.99 -1.33 -5.75
CA PRO A 52 20.36 -0.62 -6.87
C PRO A 52 20.65 0.88 -6.84
N THR A 53 20.73 1.52 -5.66
CA THR A 53 21.04 2.95 -5.57
C THR A 53 22.48 3.28 -5.93
N MET A 54 23.45 2.45 -5.52
CA MET A 54 24.84 2.59 -5.96
C MET A 54 24.99 2.39 -7.47
N ALA A 55 24.33 1.37 -8.04
CA ALA A 55 24.34 1.13 -9.48
C ALA A 55 23.73 2.32 -10.25
N MET A 56 22.62 2.86 -9.77
CA MET A 56 21.99 4.06 -10.33
C MET A 56 22.94 5.28 -10.27
N GLY A 57 23.62 5.49 -9.13
CA GLY A 57 24.58 6.59 -8.96
C GLY A 57 25.84 6.46 -9.81
N ALA A 58 26.35 5.24 -9.99
CA ALA A 58 27.52 4.95 -10.82
C ALA A 58 27.25 5.12 -12.32
N GLY A 59 25.99 5.11 -12.75
CA GLY A 59 25.60 5.25 -14.15
C GLY A 59 26.10 6.54 -14.79
N PHE A 60 25.97 7.67 -14.08
CA PHE A 60 26.34 8.98 -14.62
C PHE A 60 27.87 9.15 -14.82
N PRO A 61 28.74 8.85 -13.84
CA PRO A 61 30.19 8.86 -14.04
C PRO A 61 30.67 7.92 -15.17
N LEU A 62 30.07 6.74 -15.30
CA LEU A 62 30.38 5.80 -16.39
C LEU A 62 30.00 6.39 -17.75
N LEU A 63 28.81 6.98 -17.84
CA LEU A 63 28.32 7.62 -19.05
C LEU A 63 29.20 8.80 -19.45
N GLN A 64 29.64 9.61 -18.49
CA GLN A 64 30.59 10.71 -18.73
C GLN A 64 31.92 10.20 -19.30
N LYS A 65 32.48 9.10 -18.78
CA LYS A 65 33.71 8.49 -19.34
C LYS A 65 33.55 8.06 -20.80
N VAL A 66 32.37 7.57 -21.19
CA VAL A 66 32.11 7.15 -22.59
C VAL A 66 31.92 8.35 -23.52
N VAL A 67 31.35 9.43 -23.01
CA VAL A 67 30.98 10.62 -23.81
C VAL A 67 32.15 11.60 -23.96
N LEU A 68 33.09 11.63 -23.02
CA LEU A 68 34.33 12.42 -23.10
C LEU A 68 35.32 11.79 -24.09
N THR A 69 35.13 12.05 -25.38
CA THR A 69 36.17 11.79 -26.40
C THR A 69 36.94 13.05 -26.79
N ASP A 70 36.30 14.24 -26.74
CA ASP A 70 36.88 15.51 -27.23
C ASP A 70 36.62 16.65 -26.24
N ILE A 71 37.70 17.27 -25.74
CA ILE A 71 37.67 18.37 -24.74
C ILE A 71 36.82 19.56 -25.23
N ASP A 72 36.88 19.86 -26.53
CA ASP A 72 36.17 20.99 -27.15
C ASP A 72 34.64 20.83 -27.19
N GLN A 73 34.13 19.59 -27.09
CA GLN A 73 32.69 19.30 -27.18
C GLN A 73 32.09 18.72 -25.89
N VAL A 74 32.86 18.67 -24.81
CA VAL A 74 32.45 18.06 -23.54
C VAL A 74 31.15 18.66 -23.02
N GLY A 75 31.07 19.99 -22.95
CA GLY A 75 29.90 20.68 -22.39
C GLY A 75 28.61 20.34 -23.16
N ARG A 76 28.66 20.33 -24.50
CA ARG A 76 27.48 20.07 -25.33
C ARG A 76 27.04 18.61 -25.27
N ARG A 77 27.96 17.65 -25.29
CA ARG A 77 27.62 16.23 -25.24
C ARG A 77 27.12 15.81 -23.85
N VAL A 78 27.77 16.27 -22.78
CA VAL A 78 27.34 16.02 -21.40
C VAL A 78 25.97 16.67 -21.14
N GLY A 79 25.77 17.92 -21.59
CA GLY A 79 24.50 18.61 -21.47
C GLY A 79 23.36 17.89 -22.18
N PHE A 80 23.57 17.42 -23.42
CA PHE A 80 22.56 16.67 -24.17
C PHE A 80 22.15 15.38 -23.45
N VAL A 81 23.13 14.63 -22.94
CA VAL A 81 22.89 13.39 -22.19
C VAL A 81 22.11 13.64 -20.89
N LEU A 82 22.44 14.72 -20.16
CA LEU A 82 21.71 15.10 -18.96
C LEU A 82 20.25 15.47 -19.27
N ILE A 83 20.03 16.28 -20.32
CA ILE A 83 18.68 16.68 -20.75
C ILE A 83 17.89 15.45 -21.15
N ALA A 84 18.47 14.53 -21.93
CA ALA A 84 17.81 13.28 -22.30
C ALA A 84 17.38 12.45 -21.08
N ASN A 85 18.22 12.35 -20.04
CA ASN A 85 17.88 11.66 -18.80
C ASN A 85 16.73 12.35 -18.04
N ILE A 86 16.76 13.68 -17.93
CA ILE A 86 15.71 14.46 -17.24
C ILE A 86 14.38 14.32 -17.98
N VAL A 87 14.37 14.57 -19.29
CA VAL A 87 13.16 14.47 -20.13
C VAL A 87 12.62 13.04 -20.10
N GLY A 88 13.48 12.04 -20.32
CA GLY A 88 13.08 10.63 -20.28
C GLY A 88 12.50 10.22 -18.93
N SER A 89 13.14 10.61 -17.82
CA SER A 89 12.64 10.32 -16.47
C SER A 89 11.33 11.05 -16.18
N THR A 90 11.17 12.29 -16.64
CA THR A 90 9.94 13.07 -16.44
C THR A 90 8.78 12.46 -17.21
N VAL A 91 8.98 12.15 -18.50
CA VAL A 91 7.97 11.48 -19.32
C VAL A 91 7.66 10.08 -18.79
N GLY A 92 8.68 9.32 -18.37
CA GLY A 92 8.51 7.98 -17.82
C GLY A 92 7.75 7.95 -16.49
N THR A 93 8.02 8.88 -15.58
CA THR A 93 7.30 9.00 -14.30
C THR A 93 5.86 9.45 -14.50
N LEU A 94 5.60 10.39 -15.43
CA LEU A 94 4.25 10.78 -15.81
C LEU A 94 3.48 9.62 -16.43
N ALA A 95 4.08 8.91 -17.39
CA ALA A 95 3.45 7.74 -18.02
C ALA A 95 3.18 6.62 -17.00
N THR A 96 4.12 6.36 -16.10
CA THR A 96 3.97 5.32 -15.07
C THR A 96 2.89 5.71 -14.05
N GLY A 97 2.95 6.91 -13.50
CA GLY A 97 2.00 7.37 -12.47
C GLY A 97 0.59 7.55 -13.02
N TRP A 98 0.45 8.22 -14.17
CA TRP A 98 -0.86 8.57 -14.71
C TRP A 98 -1.51 7.45 -15.52
N ALA A 99 -0.74 6.73 -16.36
CA ALA A 99 -1.30 5.69 -17.23
C ALA A 99 -1.09 4.29 -16.65
N ALA A 100 0.13 3.92 -16.27
CA ALA A 100 0.41 2.54 -15.85
C ALA A 100 -0.34 2.17 -14.56
N LEU A 101 -0.14 2.94 -13.48
CA LEU A 101 -0.76 2.62 -12.20
C LEU A 101 -2.29 2.76 -12.22
N ASN A 102 -2.82 3.77 -12.90
CA ASN A 102 -4.26 4.04 -12.95
C ASN A 102 -5.03 3.01 -13.80
N VAL A 103 -4.50 2.66 -14.98
CA VAL A 103 -5.21 1.77 -15.93
C VAL A 103 -4.89 0.30 -15.67
N LEU A 104 -3.63 -0.01 -15.35
CA LEU A 104 -3.13 -1.38 -15.28
C LEU A 104 -2.99 -1.89 -13.83
N GLY A 105 -3.02 -0.99 -12.84
CA GLY A 105 -2.78 -1.31 -11.44
C GLY A 105 -1.31 -1.59 -11.13
N SER A 106 -1.01 -1.81 -9.85
CA SER A 106 0.37 -1.93 -9.38
C SER A 106 1.08 -3.18 -9.92
N SER A 107 0.40 -4.33 -9.93
CA SER A 107 1.02 -5.62 -10.31
C SER A 107 1.41 -5.68 -11.79
N VAL A 108 0.50 -5.27 -12.68
CA VAL A 108 0.78 -5.28 -14.13
C VAL A 108 1.82 -4.21 -14.46
N SER A 109 1.82 -3.06 -13.79
CA SER A 109 2.86 -2.04 -13.94
C SER A 109 4.25 -2.57 -13.62
N LEU A 110 4.39 -3.37 -12.55
CA LEU A 110 5.67 -4.02 -12.20
C LEU A 110 6.13 -5.01 -13.29
N VAL A 111 5.21 -5.79 -13.85
CA VAL A 111 5.52 -6.71 -14.96
C VAL A 111 5.97 -5.93 -16.19
N LEU A 112 5.28 -4.84 -16.53
CA LEU A 112 5.62 -3.99 -17.68
C LEU A 112 7.01 -3.37 -17.55
N ILE A 113 7.35 -2.78 -16.40
CA ILE A 113 8.68 -2.20 -16.15
C ILE A 113 9.77 -3.29 -16.22
N THR A 114 9.47 -4.48 -15.69
CA THR A 114 10.38 -5.64 -15.77
C THR A 114 10.60 -6.05 -17.23
N ALA A 115 9.54 -6.12 -18.04
CA ALA A 115 9.62 -6.43 -19.46
C ALA A 115 10.40 -5.37 -20.26
N LEU A 116 10.18 -4.08 -19.97
CA LEU A 116 10.93 -2.97 -20.58
C LEU A 116 12.42 -3.04 -20.25
N SER A 117 12.77 -3.47 -19.04
CA SER A 117 14.17 -3.71 -18.65
C SER A 117 14.81 -4.83 -19.48
N GLY A 118 14.05 -5.90 -19.76
CA GLY A 118 14.47 -6.95 -20.69
C GLY A 118 14.66 -6.44 -22.12
N LEU A 119 13.75 -5.61 -22.61
CA LEU A 119 13.84 -5.01 -23.94
C LEU A 119 15.08 -4.10 -24.07
N PHE A 120 15.36 -3.30 -23.05
CA PHE A 120 16.59 -2.49 -22.98
C PHE A 120 17.84 -3.36 -23.06
N MET A 121 17.85 -4.51 -22.38
CA MET A 121 18.96 -5.46 -22.44
C MET A 121 19.15 -6.07 -23.84
N ILE A 122 18.06 -6.40 -24.54
CA ILE A 122 18.11 -6.87 -25.93
C ILE A 122 18.69 -5.78 -26.83
N ALA A 123 18.20 -4.54 -26.71
CA ALA A 123 18.69 -3.42 -27.50
C ALA A 123 20.19 -3.17 -27.25
N ALA A 124 20.63 -3.23 -26.00
CA ALA A 124 22.04 -3.12 -25.64
C ALA A 124 22.89 -4.24 -26.27
N ALA A 125 22.40 -5.48 -26.27
CA ALA A 125 23.10 -6.61 -26.88
C ALA A 125 23.20 -6.51 -28.41
N THR A 126 22.14 -6.04 -29.09
CA THR A 126 22.14 -5.89 -30.56
C THR A 126 23.03 -4.73 -31.01
N LEU A 127 23.01 -3.60 -30.28
CA LEU A 127 23.87 -2.44 -30.55
C LEU A 127 25.35 -2.75 -30.29
N ALA A 128 25.66 -3.51 -29.25
CA ALA A 128 27.03 -3.90 -28.93
C ALA A 128 27.57 -5.02 -29.85
N GLY A 129 26.69 -5.86 -30.39
CA GLY A 129 27.04 -6.97 -31.29
C GLY A 129 27.65 -6.54 -32.63
N ALA A 130 27.53 -5.27 -33.02
CA ALA A 130 28.14 -4.73 -34.25
C ALA A 130 29.67 -4.59 -34.17
N GLY A 131 30.30 -4.70 -32.99
CA GLY A 131 31.76 -4.57 -32.81
C GLY A 131 32.40 -5.48 -31.77
N ALA A 132 31.63 -6.37 -31.12
CA ALA A 132 32.11 -7.17 -29.99
C ALA A 132 32.01 -8.68 -30.25
N ASN A 133 32.71 -9.47 -29.41
CA ASN A 133 32.66 -10.94 -29.41
C ASN A 133 31.24 -11.43 -29.09
N TRP A 134 30.37 -11.50 -30.11
CA TRP A 134 28.98 -11.95 -30.02
C TRP A 134 28.84 -13.25 -29.23
N ARG A 135 29.81 -14.17 -29.37
CA ARG A 135 29.92 -15.43 -28.61
C ARG A 135 29.91 -15.26 -27.09
N ARG A 136 30.41 -14.14 -26.56
CA ARG A 136 30.39 -13.82 -25.11
C ARG A 136 29.13 -13.04 -24.72
N GLN A 137 28.54 -12.25 -25.63
CA GLN A 137 27.38 -11.42 -25.33
C GLN A 137 26.07 -12.20 -25.31
N VAL A 138 25.92 -13.18 -26.20
CA VAL A 138 24.73 -14.05 -26.25
C VAL A 138 24.44 -14.73 -24.91
N PRO A 139 25.38 -15.46 -24.27
CA PRO A 139 25.06 -16.13 -23.00
C PRO A 139 24.73 -15.13 -21.88
N LEU A 140 25.34 -13.94 -21.86
CA LEU A 140 25.05 -12.89 -20.88
C LEU A 140 23.65 -12.29 -21.09
N ALA A 141 23.29 -11.98 -22.34
CA ALA A 141 21.96 -11.48 -22.69
C ALA A 141 20.88 -12.54 -22.41
N CYS A 142 21.12 -13.80 -22.79
CA CYS A 142 20.21 -14.91 -22.47
C CYS A 142 20.06 -15.12 -20.96
N GLY A 143 21.16 -15.09 -20.21
CA GLY A 143 21.12 -15.20 -18.74
C GLY A 143 20.36 -14.06 -18.09
N GLY A 144 20.60 -12.81 -18.52
CA GLY A 144 19.87 -11.66 -18.03
C GLY A 144 18.38 -11.68 -18.39
N LEU A 145 18.03 -12.08 -19.61
CA LEU A 145 16.63 -12.28 -20.03
C LEU A 145 15.95 -13.40 -19.25
N ALA A 146 16.66 -14.48 -18.95
CA ALA A 146 16.13 -15.55 -18.10
C ALA A 146 15.81 -15.03 -16.70
N ILE A 147 16.68 -14.19 -16.12
CA ILE A 147 16.43 -13.56 -14.81
C ILE A 147 15.20 -12.64 -14.90
N VAL A 148 15.10 -11.80 -15.93
CA VAL A 148 13.94 -10.92 -16.15
C VAL A 148 12.65 -11.74 -16.28
N GLY A 149 12.67 -12.83 -17.05
CA GLY A 149 11.53 -13.73 -17.23
C GLY A 149 11.13 -14.42 -15.92
N VAL A 150 12.10 -14.88 -15.13
CA VAL A 150 11.85 -15.45 -13.80
C VAL A 150 11.24 -14.41 -12.87
N ILE A 151 11.77 -13.18 -12.82
CA ILE A 151 11.21 -12.11 -11.99
C ILE A 151 9.78 -11.80 -12.41
N ALA A 152 9.53 -11.59 -13.70
CA ALA A 152 8.20 -11.30 -14.22
C ALA A 152 7.19 -12.41 -13.89
N ALA A 153 7.60 -13.68 -14.00
CA ALA A 153 6.75 -14.83 -13.66
C ALA A 153 6.48 -14.99 -12.16
N ARG A 154 7.27 -14.35 -11.28
CA ARG A 154 7.09 -14.40 -9.83
C ARG A 154 6.25 -13.24 -9.29
N ILE A 155 5.92 -12.25 -10.12
CA ILE A 155 5.04 -11.14 -9.72
C ILE A 155 3.61 -11.68 -9.58
N PRO A 156 3.00 -11.61 -8.38
CA PRO A 156 1.63 -12.07 -8.16
C PRO A 156 0.61 -11.09 -8.75
N ASP A 157 -0.64 -11.53 -8.85
CA ASP A 157 -1.79 -10.69 -9.16
C ASP A 157 -2.04 -9.62 -8.08
N GLY A 158 -2.77 -8.55 -8.42
CA GLY A 158 -3.03 -7.39 -7.55
C GLY A 158 -3.48 -7.76 -6.13
N PRO A 159 -4.59 -8.48 -5.96
CA PRO A 159 -5.07 -8.91 -4.65
C PRO A 159 -4.03 -9.72 -3.88
N THR A 160 -3.36 -10.68 -4.52
CA THR A 160 -2.33 -11.50 -3.89
C THR A 160 -1.08 -10.69 -3.51
N LEU A 161 -0.67 -9.71 -4.33
CA LEU A 161 0.43 -8.79 -4.02
C LEU A 161 0.15 -8.05 -2.71
N TRP A 162 -1.03 -7.44 -2.60
CA TRP A 162 -1.40 -6.67 -1.42
C TRP A 162 -1.66 -7.52 -0.20
N ALA A 163 -2.21 -8.71 -0.37
CA ALA A 163 -2.38 -9.68 0.72
C ALA A 163 -1.02 -10.12 1.31
N ARG A 164 -0.05 -10.44 0.44
CA ARG A 164 1.32 -10.80 0.86
C ARG A 164 2.02 -9.64 1.57
N LEU A 165 1.91 -8.42 1.05
CA LEU A 165 2.49 -7.23 1.70
C LEU A 165 1.91 -6.99 3.10
N ARG A 166 0.65 -7.37 3.31
CA ARG A 166 -0.10 -7.18 4.56
C ARG A 166 -0.06 -8.37 5.49
N GLY A 167 0.70 -9.42 5.14
CA GLY A 167 0.80 -10.66 5.90
C GLY A 167 -0.56 -11.27 6.20
N ALA A 168 -1.49 -11.19 5.25
CA ALA A 168 -2.87 -11.67 5.38
C ALA A 168 -3.19 -12.65 4.26
N PRO A 169 -4.08 -13.63 4.51
CA PRO A 169 -4.50 -14.52 3.45
C PRO A 169 -5.43 -13.76 2.48
N VAL A 170 -5.46 -14.19 1.22
CA VAL A 170 -6.11 -13.43 0.13
C VAL A 170 -7.62 -13.27 0.37
N GLU A 171 -8.25 -14.28 0.96
CA GLU A 171 -9.68 -14.28 1.32
C GLU A 171 -10.07 -13.23 2.38
N TRP A 172 -9.09 -12.70 3.13
CA TRP A 172 -9.34 -11.68 4.16
C TRP A 172 -9.03 -10.28 3.67
N VAL A 173 -8.62 -10.13 2.40
CA VAL A 173 -8.16 -8.87 1.82
C VAL A 173 -9.01 -8.54 0.61
N VAL A 174 -9.72 -7.42 0.69
CA VAL A 174 -10.37 -6.80 -0.47
C VAL A 174 -9.64 -5.50 -0.76
N SER A 175 -9.07 -5.37 -1.95
CA SER A 175 -8.32 -4.20 -2.40
C SER A 175 -8.93 -3.59 -3.64
N SER A 176 -9.01 -2.26 -3.68
CA SER A 176 -9.33 -1.48 -4.86
C SER A 176 -8.27 -0.41 -5.07
N GLU A 177 -7.71 -0.36 -6.27
CA GLU A 177 -6.73 0.64 -6.70
C GLU A 177 -7.35 1.55 -7.74
N ASP A 178 -7.07 2.85 -7.65
CA ASP A 178 -7.40 3.84 -8.67
C ASP A 178 -6.33 4.95 -8.75
N ALA A 179 -6.58 5.97 -9.58
CA ALA A 179 -5.70 7.13 -9.73
C ALA A 179 -5.42 7.90 -8.42
N SER A 180 -6.33 7.83 -7.45
CA SER A 180 -6.26 8.56 -6.19
C SER A 180 -5.52 7.77 -5.10
N GLY A 181 -5.50 6.44 -5.18
CA GLY A 181 -4.74 5.61 -4.28
C GLY A 181 -5.25 4.18 -4.14
N LEU A 182 -4.82 3.54 -3.05
CA LEU A 182 -5.18 2.18 -2.69
C LEU A 182 -6.11 2.19 -1.47
N SER A 183 -7.30 1.62 -1.64
CA SER A 183 -8.21 1.29 -0.54
C SER A 183 -8.19 -0.20 -0.27
N LEU A 184 -7.94 -0.61 0.97
CA LEU A 184 -7.81 -2.02 1.34
C LEU A 184 -8.54 -2.34 2.64
N LEU A 185 -9.44 -3.32 2.59
CA LEU A 185 -10.15 -3.88 3.73
C LEU A 185 -9.48 -5.18 4.16
N LYS A 186 -9.01 -5.26 5.41
CA LYS A 186 -8.45 -6.50 5.98
C LYS A 186 -9.31 -6.98 7.12
N THR A 187 -9.86 -8.18 6.99
CA THR A 187 -10.62 -8.83 8.05
C THR A 187 -9.68 -9.60 8.98
N GLU A 188 -9.84 -9.41 10.27
CA GLU A 188 -9.14 -10.15 11.32
C GLU A 188 -10.16 -10.93 12.13
N ALA A 189 -9.97 -12.24 12.23
CA ALA A 189 -10.73 -13.08 13.15
C ALA A 189 -10.23 -12.83 14.59
N GLY A 190 -11.04 -12.14 15.40
CA GLY A 190 -10.76 -11.91 16.82
C GLY A 190 -11.70 -12.68 17.74
N ASN A 191 -11.31 -12.89 19.00
CA ASN A 191 -12.12 -13.55 20.04
C ASN A 191 -13.47 -12.86 20.34
N LEU A 192 -13.70 -11.64 19.84
CA LEU A 192 -14.89 -10.81 20.06
C LEU A 192 -15.74 -10.61 18.78
N GLY A 193 -15.48 -11.40 17.73
CA GLY A 193 -16.09 -11.26 16.40
C GLY A 193 -15.08 -10.79 15.35
N ALA A 194 -15.41 -11.02 14.06
CA ALA A 194 -14.59 -10.57 12.95
C ALA A 194 -14.57 -9.03 12.91
N ARG A 195 -13.36 -8.43 12.89
CA ARG A 195 -13.17 -6.99 12.74
C ARG A 195 -12.47 -6.72 11.42
N THR A 196 -13.00 -5.81 10.62
CA THR A 196 -12.41 -5.41 9.34
C THR A 196 -11.77 -4.04 9.49
N MET A 197 -10.45 -3.96 9.30
CA MET A 197 -9.73 -2.70 9.31
C MET A 197 -9.69 -2.11 7.91
N VAL A 198 -10.04 -0.83 7.81
CA VAL A 198 -10.04 -0.04 6.58
C VAL A 198 -8.70 0.68 6.45
N PHE A 199 -8.02 0.47 5.34
CA PHE A 199 -6.77 1.12 5.00
C PHE A 199 -6.96 2.00 3.78
N VAL A 200 -6.38 3.19 3.86
CA VAL A 200 -6.27 4.12 2.74
C VAL A 200 -4.81 4.47 2.59
N ASN A 201 -4.23 4.26 1.41
CA ASN A 201 -2.82 4.49 1.11
C ASN A 201 -1.86 3.83 2.11
N GLY A 202 -2.20 2.61 2.53
CA GLY A 202 -1.40 1.83 3.48
C GLY A 202 -1.58 2.23 4.95
N ILE A 203 -2.29 3.31 5.25
CA ILE A 203 -2.54 3.76 6.62
C ILE A 203 -3.92 3.26 7.07
N GLY A 204 -3.96 2.55 8.19
CA GLY A 204 -5.21 2.11 8.80
C GLY A 204 -5.99 3.30 9.35
N GLN A 205 -7.20 3.54 8.84
CA GLN A 205 -8.04 4.69 9.18
C GLN A 205 -9.11 4.33 10.21
N SER A 206 -9.78 3.19 10.05
CA SER A 206 -10.94 2.82 10.87
C SER A 206 -11.16 1.31 10.95
N TRP A 207 -12.13 0.90 11.77
CA TRP A 207 -12.53 -0.50 11.99
C TRP A 207 -14.03 -0.65 11.79
N ILE A 208 -14.44 -1.76 11.18
CA ILE A 208 -15.83 -2.16 10.98
C ILE A 208 -16.05 -3.51 11.69
N PRO A 209 -17.07 -3.65 12.56
CA PRO A 209 -17.95 -2.60 13.06
C PRO A 209 -17.18 -1.58 13.93
N PHE A 210 -17.63 -0.32 13.88
CA PHE A 210 -17.05 0.75 14.69
C PHE A 210 -17.24 0.42 16.18
N GLY A 211 -16.18 0.54 16.97
CA GLY A 211 -16.25 0.32 18.40
C GLY A 211 -17.15 1.34 19.12
N ASN A 212 -17.43 1.07 20.39
CA ASN A 212 -18.34 1.87 21.23
C ASN A 212 -18.02 3.37 21.29
N VAL A 213 -16.80 3.81 20.98
CA VAL A 213 -16.37 5.22 21.03
C VAL A 213 -16.96 6.06 19.89
N HIS A 214 -17.20 5.46 18.71
CA HIS A 214 -17.88 6.13 17.59
C HIS A 214 -19.40 5.97 17.68
N SER A 215 -19.88 4.84 18.19
CA SER A 215 -21.30 4.63 18.49
C SER A 215 -21.81 5.52 19.64
N SER A 216 -20.97 5.84 20.63
CA SER A 216 -21.33 6.76 21.72
C SER A 216 -21.43 8.22 21.27
N SER A 217 -20.59 8.65 20.33
CA SER A 217 -20.64 10.00 19.76
C SER A 217 -21.82 10.19 18.81
N GLY A 218 -22.27 9.13 18.12
CA GLY A 218 -23.52 9.12 17.38
C GLY A 218 -24.77 9.17 18.26
N ARG A 219 -24.70 8.65 19.49
CA ARG A 219 -25.79 8.73 20.49
C ARG A 219 -26.08 10.16 20.97
N PHE A 220 -25.11 11.07 20.89
CA PHE A 220 -25.32 12.47 21.30
C PHE A 220 -26.15 13.30 20.31
N ARG A 221 -26.43 12.79 19.10
CA ARG A 221 -27.27 13.49 18.12
C ARG A 221 -28.70 12.92 18.01
N HIS A 222 -29.06 11.95 18.86
CA HIS A 222 -30.43 11.45 18.94
C HIS A 222 -30.91 11.28 20.39
N SER A 223 -30.70 12.33 21.20
CA SER A 223 -31.51 12.56 22.39
C SER A 223 -32.74 13.36 21.99
N TYR A 224 -33.68 12.74 21.26
CA TYR A 224 -35.05 13.26 21.25
C TYR A 224 -35.60 12.93 22.63
N THR A 225 -35.50 13.89 23.56
CA THR A 225 -36.19 13.83 24.85
C THR A 225 -37.68 13.72 24.54
N PRO A 226 -38.38 12.62 24.89
CA PRO A 226 -39.82 12.63 24.88
C PRO A 226 -40.23 13.53 26.03
N THR A 227 -40.79 14.70 25.72
CA THR A 227 -41.53 15.51 26.68
C THR A 227 -42.65 14.63 27.26
N ARG A 228 -42.62 14.40 28.58
CA ARG A 228 -43.66 13.69 29.32
C ARG A 228 -45.02 14.32 28.99
N GLY A 229 -45.89 13.60 28.29
CA GLY A 229 -47.24 14.10 28.04
C GLY A 229 -48.12 13.36 27.03
N GLU A 230 -47.64 12.38 26.26
CA GLU A 230 -48.49 11.69 25.28
C GLU A 230 -48.73 10.20 25.59
N PRO A 231 -49.99 9.72 25.52
CA PRO A 231 -50.36 8.33 25.78
C PRO A 231 -49.91 7.39 24.64
N PRO A 232 -49.82 6.07 24.90
CA PRO A 232 -49.20 5.13 23.97
C PRO A 232 -50.14 4.70 22.84
N SER A 233 -49.51 4.37 21.71
CA SER A 233 -49.99 3.51 20.62
C SER A 233 -51.25 3.93 19.86
N SER A 234 -51.05 4.59 18.71
CA SER A 234 -51.71 4.24 17.42
C SER A 234 -51.48 5.35 16.38
N ALA A 235 -50.38 5.29 15.63
CA ALA A 235 -50.25 6.01 14.36
C ALA A 235 -49.10 5.41 13.56
N LEU A 236 -49.33 4.22 12.99
CA LEU A 236 -48.55 3.81 11.82
C LEU A 236 -48.85 4.83 10.71
N ASP A 237 -47.82 5.57 10.31
CA ASP A 237 -47.81 6.41 9.14
C ASP A 237 -48.19 5.58 7.88
N PRO A 238 -49.22 5.95 7.09
CA PRO A 238 -49.73 5.13 5.98
C PRO A 238 -48.72 4.93 4.83
N ALA A 239 -47.59 5.64 4.81
CA ALA A 239 -46.66 5.67 3.68
C ALA A 239 -45.77 4.42 3.51
N ILE A 240 -45.74 3.48 4.47
CA ILE A 240 -44.82 2.32 4.45
C ILE A 240 -45.54 1.01 4.03
N ARG A 241 -46.84 1.04 3.72
CA ARG A 241 -47.63 -0.18 3.44
C ARG A 241 -47.73 -0.57 1.94
N CYS A 242 -46.91 -0.03 1.04
CA CYS A 242 -46.99 -0.34 -0.40
C CYS A 242 -45.81 -1.13 -1.01
N THR A 243 -44.81 -1.57 -0.24
CA THR A 243 -43.65 -2.32 -0.78
C THR A 243 -43.63 -3.81 -0.47
N ARG A 244 -44.70 -4.36 0.14
CA ARG A 244 -44.85 -5.81 0.32
C ARG A 244 -46.17 -6.31 -0.27
N SER A 245 -46.05 -6.96 -1.44
CA SER A 245 -46.97 -7.92 -2.08
C SER A 245 -47.89 -7.43 -3.23
N PRO A 246 -48.13 -8.28 -4.25
CA PRO A 246 -48.61 -7.89 -5.58
C PRO A 246 -50.12 -8.11 -5.71
N ALA A 247 -50.91 -7.03 -5.67
CA ALA A 247 -52.29 -7.04 -6.14
C ALA A 247 -52.72 -5.61 -6.47
N ALA A 248 -53.57 -5.51 -7.48
CA ALA A 248 -53.83 -4.33 -8.28
C ALA A 248 -54.60 -3.19 -7.57
N SER A 249 -54.50 -2.03 -8.22
CA SER A 249 -55.49 -0.94 -8.32
C SER A 249 -55.86 -0.19 -7.04
N SER A 250 -55.08 0.85 -6.70
CA SER A 250 -55.53 2.25 -6.75
C SER A 250 -54.48 3.18 -6.11
N CYS A 251 -53.56 3.70 -6.91
CA CYS A 251 -52.89 4.96 -6.60
C CYS A 251 -53.63 6.06 -7.37
N ARG A 252 -54.23 7.01 -6.66
CA ARG A 252 -54.56 8.31 -7.27
C ARG A 252 -54.44 9.42 -6.22
N ALA A 253 -53.56 10.36 -6.56
CA ALA A 253 -53.30 11.71 -6.07
C ALA A 253 -53.11 11.88 -4.56
#